data_AF-A0A2B9Q423-F1
#
_entry.id   AF-A0A2B9Q423-F1
#
_cell.length_a   1.000
_cell.length_b   1.000
_cell.length_c   1.000
_cell.angle_alpha   90.00
_cell.angle_beta   90.00
_cell.angle_gamma   90.00
#
_symmetry.space_group_name_H-M   'P 1'
#
loop_
_entity.id
_entity.type
_entity.pdbx_description
1 polymer ?
#
loop_
_entity_poly.entity_id
_entity_poly.type
_entity_poly.pdbx_seq_one_letter_code
_entity_poly.pdbx_strand_id
1 'polypeptide(L)'
;MKQAIHELSHVVEGHFHIHDKQDITIVLNTRDMLELIKLTDVARYDYASIRHEGEYHIISSCVDGETRFFVEDVRLENGCLKYDETDLLFLPSYLPQEMKEYFVNQGEYDKLIEFDESSRFEDLITEFNN
;
A
#
# COMPACT_ATOMS: atom_id res chain seq x y z
N MET A 1 -7.79 13.48 3.61
CA MET A 1 -7.20 12.13 3.53
C MET A 1 -8.27 11.05 3.37
N LYS A 2 -9.39 11.15 4.11
CA LYS A 2 -10.49 10.16 4.04
C LYS A 2 -10.96 9.79 2.62
N GLN A 3 -11.05 10.77 1.71
CA GLN A 3 -11.40 10.49 0.31
C GLN A 3 -10.33 9.64 -0.37
N ALA A 4 -9.05 10.03 -0.33
CA ALA A 4 -7.96 9.25 -0.91
C ALA A 4 -7.86 7.83 -0.32
N ILE A 5 -8.13 7.63 0.97
CA ILE A 5 -8.18 6.27 1.56
C ILE A 5 -9.32 5.43 0.97
N HIS A 6 -10.47 6.05 0.71
CA HIS A 6 -11.57 5.38 0.02
C HIS A 6 -11.21 5.01 -1.42
N GLU A 7 -10.54 5.90 -2.14
CA GLU A 7 -10.06 5.60 -3.50
C GLU A 7 -8.98 4.50 -3.49
N LEU A 8 -8.05 4.52 -2.53
CA LEU A 8 -7.07 3.44 -2.31
C LEU A 8 -7.74 2.10 -1.99
N SER A 9 -8.87 2.11 -1.29
CA SER A 9 -9.63 0.87 -1.04
C SER A 9 -10.11 0.24 -2.34
N HIS A 10 -10.57 1.05 -3.31
CA HIS A 10 -10.95 0.58 -4.64
C HIS A 10 -9.76 0.09 -5.45
N VAL A 11 -8.59 0.71 -5.29
CA VAL A 11 -7.36 0.25 -5.90
C VAL A 11 -6.99 -1.14 -5.39
N VAL A 12 -6.96 -1.32 -4.06
CA VAL A 12 -6.65 -2.60 -3.41
C VAL A 12 -7.68 -3.68 -3.78
N GLU A 13 -8.97 -3.35 -3.88
CA GLU A 13 -9.99 -4.32 -4.29
C GLU A 13 -9.98 -4.64 -5.79
N GLY A 14 -9.70 -3.63 -6.62
CA GLY A 14 -9.63 -3.74 -8.08
C GLY A 14 -8.41 -4.50 -8.55
N HIS A 15 -7.33 -4.46 -7.78
CA HIS A 15 -6.05 -5.14 -8.01
C HIS A 15 -6.19 -6.61 -8.45
N PHE A 16 -7.12 -7.38 -7.88
CA PHE A 16 -7.31 -8.80 -8.22
C PHE A 16 -8.03 -9.07 -9.55
N HIS A 17 -8.64 -8.05 -10.14
CA HIS A 17 -9.42 -8.18 -11.38
C HIS A 17 -8.65 -7.70 -12.61
N ILE A 18 -7.41 -7.25 -12.44
CA ILE A 18 -6.54 -6.74 -13.50
C ILE A 18 -5.60 -7.84 -14.00
N HIS A 19 -5.35 -7.88 -15.31
CA HIS A 19 -4.62 -8.97 -15.97
C HIS A 19 -3.11 -8.98 -15.67
N ASP A 20 -2.53 -7.82 -15.34
CA ASP A 20 -1.14 -7.68 -14.94
C ASP A 20 -1.09 -7.55 -13.41
N LYS A 21 -0.81 -8.68 -12.77
CA LYS A 21 -0.78 -8.88 -11.32
C LYS A 21 0.40 -8.13 -10.69
N GLN A 22 0.23 -6.83 -10.45
CA GLN A 22 1.30 -5.95 -9.96
C GLN A 22 1.27 -5.78 -8.44
N ASP A 23 2.28 -6.21 -7.70
CA ASP A 23 2.25 -6.11 -6.24
C ASP A 23 2.18 -4.66 -5.74
N ILE A 24 1.31 -4.42 -4.75
CA ILE A 24 1.02 -3.08 -4.21
C ILE A 24 1.60 -2.97 -2.81
N THR A 25 2.28 -1.86 -2.54
CA THR A 25 2.71 -1.46 -1.20
C THR A 25 2.25 -0.03 -0.89
N ILE A 26 1.55 0.15 0.23
CA ILE A 26 1.00 1.43 0.69
C ILE A 26 1.52 1.73 2.08
N VAL A 27 2.08 2.92 2.29
CA VAL A 27 2.52 3.38 3.61
C VAL A 27 1.46 4.29 4.22
N LEU A 28 0.94 3.97 5.40
CA LEU A 28 -0.10 4.79 6.06
C LEU A 28 0.20 4.99 7.55
N ASN A 29 -0.25 6.11 8.10
CA ASN A 29 -0.33 6.24 9.56
C ASN A 29 -1.40 5.28 10.14
N THR A 30 -1.38 5.07 11.45
CA THR A 30 -2.33 4.17 12.15
C THR A 30 -3.79 4.47 11.88
N ARG A 31 -4.17 5.75 11.82
CA ARG A 31 -5.57 6.15 11.61
C ARG A 31 -6.05 5.77 10.22
N ASP A 32 -5.26 6.09 9.20
CA ASP A 32 -5.61 5.87 7.80
C ASP A 32 -5.53 4.38 7.45
N MET A 33 -4.56 3.64 8.00
CA MET A 33 -4.48 2.18 7.91
C MET A 33 -5.77 1.53 8.44
N LEU A 34 -6.22 1.92 9.64
CA LEU A 34 -7.43 1.37 10.24
C LEU A 34 -8.69 1.70 9.43
N GLU A 35 -8.71 2.85 8.73
CA GLU A 35 -9.81 3.18 7.82
C GLU A 35 -9.75 2.33 6.55
N LEU A 36 -8.57 2.13 5.96
CA LEU A 36 -8.41 1.28 4.79
C LEU A 36 -8.84 -0.17 5.07
N ILE A 37 -8.37 -0.77 6.17
CA ILE A 37 -8.73 -2.14 6.56
C ILE A 37 -10.25 -2.31 6.72
N LYS A 38 -10.96 -1.31 7.23
CA LYS A 38 -12.43 -1.37 7.36
C LYS A 38 -13.14 -1.37 6.00
N LEU A 39 -12.55 -0.72 5.02
CA LEU A 39 -13.11 -0.58 3.68
C LEU A 39 -12.76 -1.78 2.79
N THR A 40 -11.64 -2.46 3.08
CA THR A 40 -11.20 -3.64 2.33
C THR A 40 -11.86 -4.92 2.84
N ASP A 41 -12.47 -5.70 1.94
CA ASP A 41 -12.97 -7.04 2.27
C ASP A 41 -11.83 -8.07 2.39
N VAL A 42 -11.16 -8.08 3.54
CA VAL A 42 -10.03 -8.97 3.87
C VAL A 42 -10.40 -10.47 3.78
N ALA A 43 -11.69 -10.82 3.82
CA ALA A 43 -12.13 -12.21 3.67
C ALA A 43 -11.97 -12.76 2.24
N ARG A 44 -11.73 -11.89 1.25
CA ARG A 44 -11.50 -12.27 -0.16
C ARG A 44 -10.09 -12.76 -0.44
N TYR A 45 -9.21 -12.76 0.56
CA TYR A 45 -7.80 -13.10 0.41
C TYR A 45 -7.53 -14.51 0.91
N ASP A 46 -6.72 -15.27 0.16
CA ASP A 46 -6.32 -16.62 0.53
C ASP A 46 -5.49 -16.61 1.82
N TYR A 47 -4.72 -15.55 2.03
CA TYR A 47 -3.95 -15.32 3.25
C TYR A 47 -4.02 -13.86 3.71
N ALA A 48 -4.36 -13.65 4.97
CA ALA A 48 -4.35 -12.34 5.61
C ALA A 48 -3.54 -12.37 6.92
N SER A 49 -2.57 -11.46 7.05
CA SER A 49 -1.77 -11.27 8.27
C SER A 49 -1.77 -9.79 8.67
N ILE A 50 -2.18 -9.50 9.91
CA ILE A 50 -2.26 -8.14 10.43
C ILE A 50 -1.43 -8.07 11.72
N ARG A 51 -0.33 -7.33 11.66
CA ARG A 51 0.53 -6.97 12.79
C ARG A 51 0.57 -5.44 12.88
N HIS A 52 0.04 -4.88 13.98
CA HIS A 52 -0.11 -3.44 14.15
C HIS A 52 0.32 -2.99 15.56
N GLU A 53 1.14 -1.94 15.65
CA GLU A 53 1.76 -1.32 16.83
C GLU A 53 2.82 -0.30 16.36
N GLY A 54 2.43 0.97 16.17
CA GLY A 54 3.36 2.00 15.70
C GLY A 54 2.67 3.26 15.21
N GLU A 55 3.45 4.17 14.63
CA GLU A 55 2.94 5.39 13.98
C GLU A 55 2.59 5.17 12.51
N TYR A 56 3.41 4.38 11.81
CA TYR A 56 3.28 4.08 10.37
C TYR A 56 3.26 2.56 10.11
N HIS A 57 2.55 2.17 9.07
CA HIS A 57 2.25 0.80 8.68
C HIS A 57 2.46 0.63 7.19
N ILE A 58 2.95 -0.53 6.80
CA ILE A 58 2.99 -1.02 5.42
C ILE A 58 1.77 -1.90 5.21
N ILE A 59 1.04 -1.62 4.14
CA ILE A 59 -0.05 -2.45 3.66
C ILE A 59 0.35 -2.98 2.30
N SER A 60 0.48 -4.29 2.19
CA SER A 60 0.87 -4.95 0.96
C SER A 60 -0.20 -5.91 0.46
N SER A 61 -0.40 -5.91 -0.85
CA SER A 61 -1.26 -6.84 -1.57
C SER A 61 -0.45 -7.54 -2.65
N CYS A 62 -0.44 -8.87 -2.65
CA CYS A 62 0.32 -9.69 -3.59
C CYS A 62 -0.61 -10.66 -4.34
N VAL A 63 -0.37 -10.85 -5.64
CA VAL A 63 -1.15 -11.78 -6.49
C VAL A 63 -0.27 -12.82 -7.21
N ASP A 64 0.84 -13.24 -6.63
CA ASP A 64 1.61 -14.38 -7.14
C ASP A 64 1.07 -15.72 -6.62
N GLY A 65 0.46 -16.50 -7.51
CA GLY A 65 -0.10 -17.83 -7.25
C GLY A 65 -1.34 -17.87 -6.32
N GLU A 66 -1.37 -17.04 -5.29
CA GLU A 66 -2.41 -16.90 -4.25
C GLU A 66 -2.61 -15.42 -3.95
N THR A 67 -3.84 -15.01 -3.63
CA THR A 67 -4.14 -13.62 -3.26
C THR A 67 -3.80 -13.39 -1.78
N ARG A 68 -2.90 -12.45 -1.48
CA ARG A 68 -2.42 -12.22 -0.09
C ARG A 68 -2.55 -10.76 0.34
N PHE A 69 -2.88 -10.56 1.62
CA PHE A 69 -2.97 -9.25 2.28
C PHE A 69 -2.10 -9.21 3.52
N PHE A 70 -1.27 -8.17 3.62
CA PHE A 70 -0.38 -7.97 4.76
C PHE A 70 -0.53 -6.55 5.30
N VAL A 71 -0.59 -6.43 6.61
CA VAL A 71 -0.43 -5.17 7.32
C VAL A 71 0.67 -5.38 8.34
N GLU A 72 1.75 -4.63 8.21
CA GLU A 72 2.91 -4.75 9.09
C GLU A 72 3.33 -3.37 9.59
N ASP A 73 3.79 -3.32 10.84
CA ASP A 73 4.42 -2.12 11.38
C ASP A 73 5.66 -1.76 10.56
N VAL A 74 5.89 -0.46 10.38
CA VAL A 74 7.20 0.02 9.95
C VAL A 74 8.17 -0.13 11.13
N ARG A 75 8.67 -1.35 11.36
CA ARG A 75 9.70 -1.64 12.35
C ARG A 75 11.06 -1.55 11.69
N LEU A 76 11.85 -0.57 12.12
CA LEU A 76 13.29 -0.56 11.92
C LEU A 76 13.95 -1.58 12.87
N GLU A 77 13.66 -2.88 12.75
CA GLU A 77 14.39 -3.92 13.49
C GLU A 77 15.23 -4.75 12.54
N ASN A 78 16.56 -4.66 12.72
CA ASN A 78 17.60 -5.21 11.83
C ASN A 78 17.65 -4.63 10.40
N GLY A 79 16.94 -3.54 10.14
CA GLY A 79 17.18 -2.68 8.97
C GLY A 79 16.75 -3.26 7.62
N CYS A 80 16.02 -4.38 7.59
CA CYS A 80 15.49 -4.93 6.35
C CYS A 80 13.97 -4.86 6.35
N LEU A 81 13.46 -3.99 5.50
CA LEU A 81 12.05 -3.94 5.14
C LEU A 81 11.77 -5.17 4.28
N LYS A 82 10.76 -5.96 4.65
CA LYS A 82 10.34 -7.10 3.83
C LYS A 82 9.50 -6.57 2.67
N TYR A 83 10.17 -6.01 1.67
CA TYR A 83 9.57 -5.83 0.37
C TYR A 83 9.52 -7.22 -0.26
N ASP A 84 8.32 -7.79 -0.33
CA ASP A 84 8.06 -8.69 -1.44
C ASP A 84 8.08 -7.79 -2.71
N GLU A 85 8.69 -8.26 -3.81
CA GLU A 85 8.94 -7.50 -5.05
C GLU A 85 7.73 -6.61 -5.37
N THR A 86 7.87 -5.29 -5.21
CA THR A 86 6.74 -4.36 -5.21
C THR A 86 6.73 -3.62 -6.53
N ASP A 87 5.71 -3.81 -7.35
CA ASP A 87 5.60 -3.06 -8.60
C ASP A 87 5.18 -1.60 -8.33
N LEU A 88 4.30 -1.37 -7.35
CA LEU A 88 3.69 -0.07 -7.08
C LEU A 88 3.83 0.37 -5.62
N LEU A 89 4.46 1.52 -5.40
CA LEU A 89 4.65 2.13 -4.09
C LEU A 89 3.77 3.38 -3.92
N PHE A 90 2.87 3.37 -2.94
CA PHE A 90 2.00 4.50 -2.61
C PHE A 90 2.48 5.21 -1.34
N LEU A 91 2.82 6.49 -1.45
CA LEU A 91 3.27 7.32 -0.33
C LEU A 91 2.34 8.53 -0.10
N PRO A 92 1.83 8.73 1.12
CA PRO A 92 1.02 9.90 1.43
C PRO A 92 1.88 11.16 1.55
N SER A 93 1.32 12.30 1.18
CA SER A 93 2.01 13.60 1.27
C SER A 93 2.36 14.03 2.69
N TYR A 94 1.64 13.52 3.70
CA TYR A 94 1.93 13.76 5.11
C TYR A 94 3.13 12.98 5.64
N LEU A 95 3.64 11.99 4.89
CA LEU A 95 4.77 11.19 5.34
C LEU A 95 6.01 12.10 5.45
N PRO A 96 6.77 12.04 6.56
CA PRO A 96 7.99 12.84 6.70
C PRO A 96 8.97 12.58 5.55
N GLN A 97 9.68 13.62 5.11
CA GLN A 97 10.61 13.52 3.96
C GLN A 97 11.66 12.42 4.15
N GLU A 98 12.22 12.31 5.36
CA GLU A 98 13.21 11.26 5.71
C GLU A 98 12.63 9.85 5.53
N MET A 99 11.35 9.67 5.84
CA MET A 99 10.66 8.39 5.65
C MET A 99 10.40 8.14 4.16
N LYS A 100 9.95 9.14 3.40
CA LYS A 100 9.77 9.00 1.94
C LYS A 100 11.07 8.56 1.26
N GLU A 101 12.18 9.23 1.57
CA GLU A 101 13.50 8.88 1.04
C GLU A 101 13.94 7.48 1.45
N TYR A 102 13.59 7.03 2.65
CA TYR A 102 13.86 5.64 3.07
C TYR A 102 13.14 4.63 2.18
N PHE A 103 11.83 4.78 1.94
CA PHE A 103 11.08 3.86 1.08
C PHE A 103 11.54 3.91 -0.38
N VAL A 104 11.89 5.10 -0.87
CA VAL A 104 12.38 5.30 -2.24
C VAL A 104 13.75 4.66 -2.47
N ASN A 105 14.65 4.73 -1.48
CA ASN A 105 16.04 4.27 -1.63
C ASN A 105 16.26 2.78 -1.29
N GLN A 106 15.27 2.10 -0.69
CA GLN A 106 15.42 0.71 -0.24
C GLN A 106 14.72 -0.31 -1.16
N GLY A 107 13.81 0.11 -2.03
CA GLY A 107 13.01 -0.79 -2.86
C GLY A 107 13.43 -0.81 -4.32
N GLU A 108 13.35 -1.99 -4.94
CA GLU A 108 13.13 -2.10 -6.38
C GLU A 108 11.62 -1.98 -6.59
N TYR A 109 11.16 -0.82 -7.04
CA TYR A 109 9.77 -0.61 -7.45
C TYR A 109 9.72 -0.01 -8.85
N ASP A 110 8.69 -0.38 -9.60
CA ASP A 110 8.51 0.10 -10.98
C ASP A 110 7.91 1.50 -11.00
N LYS A 111 6.97 1.80 -10.11
CA LYS A 111 6.34 3.14 -10.02
C LYS A 111 6.12 3.60 -8.59
N LEU A 112 6.36 4.90 -8.38
CA LEU A 112 6.06 5.63 -7.15
C LEU A 112 4.84 6.52 -7.39
N ILE A 113 3.85 6.42 -6.51
CA ILE A 113 2.60 7.17 -6.54
C ILE A 113 2.49 7.96 -5.24
N GLU A 114 2.64 9.28 -5.32
CA GLU A 114 2.38 10.15 -4.18
C GLU A 114 0.91 10.60 -4.15
N PHE A 115 0.27 10.52 -2.98
CA PHE A 115 -1.14 10.88 -2.85
C PHE A 115 -1.41 11.82 -1.68
N ASP A 116 -2.45 12.64 -1.79
CA ASP A 116 -2.89 13.59 -0.77
C ASP A 116 -4.42 13.62 -0.66
N GLU A 117 -4.99 14.63 -0.01
CA GLU A 117 -6.45 14.70 0.17
C GLU A 117 -7.23 14.91 -1.14
N SER A 118 -6.57 15.41 -2.19
CA SER A 118 -7.15 15.71 -3.50
C SER A 118 -7.04 14.56 -4.50
N SER A 119 -6.23 13.54 -4.21
CA SER A 119 -6.06 12.38 -5.08
C SER A 119 -7.37 11.65 -5.32
N ARG A 120 -7.70 11.43 -6.60
CA ARG A 120 -8.88 10.68 -7.04
C ARG A 120 -8.47 9.31 -7.55
N PHE A 121 -9.39 8.35 -7.52
CA PHE A 121 -9.15 7.01 -8.07
C PHE A 121 -8.60 7.08 -9.49
N GLU A 122 -9.23 7.86 -10.37
CA GLU A 122 -8.81 8.09 -11.76
C GLU A 122 -7.33 8.48 -11.90
N ASP A 123 -6.82 9.31 -10.99
CA ASP A 123 -5.41 9.74 -11.01
C ASP A 123 -4.50 8.59 -10.53
N LEU A 124 -4.93 7.90 -9.47
CA LEU A 124 -4.21 6.75 -8.91
C LEU A 124 -4.10 5.60 -9.94
N ILE A 125 -5.16 5.27 -10.70
CA ILE A 125 -5.17 4.22 -11.74
C ILE A 125 -4.63 4.63 -13.12
N THR A 126 -4.54 5.94 -13.43
CA THR A 126 -3.88 6.38 -14.68
C THR A 126 -2.38 6.08 -14.63
N GLU A 127 -1.78 6.08 -13.45
CA GLU A 127 -0.40 5.66 -13.22
C GLU A 127 -0.23 4.12 -13.24
N PHE A 128 -1.28 3.33 -12.98
CA PHE A 128 -1.22 1.87 -13.17
C PHE A 128 -1.06 1.50 -14.64
N ASN A 129 -1.79 2.15 -15.54
CA ASN A 129 -1.93 1.72 -16.94
C ASN A 129 -0.90 2.32 -17.92
N ASN A 130 -0.11 3.32 -17.52
CA ASN A 130 0.95 3.95 -18.35
C ASN A 130 2.33 3.62 -17.82
#